data_AF-A0A2A7D1Q5-F1
#
_entry.id   AF-A0A2A7D1Q5-F1
#
_cell.length_a   1.000
_cell.length_b   1.000
_cell.length_c   1.000
_cell.angle_alpha   90.00
_cell.angle_beta   90.00
_cell.angle_gamma   90.00
#
_symmetry.space_group_name_H-M   'P 1'
#
loop_
_entity.id
_entity.type
_entity.pdbx_description
1 polymer ?
#
loop_
_entity_poly.entity_id
_entity_poly.type
_entity_poly.pdbx_seq_one_letter_code
_entity_poly.pdbx_strand_id
1 'polypeptide(L)'
;MGEEKMDIDKLYCIGPRAVFPVPDWFKFFSSLGAYLIRNPGAKHHKTHIAVSLPGANFVPLVTAAGMSDTIFNRGLLKQEIVERITSLTEGQTIFVTRENNREIYTFKDITMHSIPGFENERCVRLLSTSDSENLMTTIPERSWSQLQIASNDQQYKRKQMKGFGFGSSFLKELYGKEKLLNAANKYTAEFYVIGNNAKILELSTRETLSYRSLKGTFADLLCFKGKQSDYYHSVIISNVGKGTNEEELEPNAPIIFMDALSYLNKANLSSKNPSIIFLNRTDAGDRNSEVVLDIKRRTLEKETEFITKSVIDSLGGMEKCPNGIELLAWREK
;
A
#
# COMPACT_ATOMS: atom_id res chain seq x y z
N MET A 1 -8.40 -5.53 -21.34
CA MET A 1 -7.64 -4.98 -20.21
C MET A 1 -6.21 -5.48 -20.35
N GLY A 2 -5.26 -4.59 -20.62
CA GLY A 2 -3.85 -4.99 -20.69
C GLY A 2 -3.35 -5.41 -19.31
N GLU A 3 -2.46 -6.40 -19.27
CA GLU A 3 -1.73 -6.80 -18.06
C GLU A 3 -0.95 -5.59 -17.53
N GLU A 4 -1.38 -5.03 -16.41
CA GLU A 4 -0.61 -4.00 -15.71
C GLU A 4 0.53 -4.71 -14.96
N LYS A 5 1.69 -4.83 -15.63
CA LYS A 5 2.90 -5.40 -15.04
C LYS A 5 3.30 -4.59 -13.81
N MET A 6 3.52 -5.27 -12.68
CA MET A 6 3.94 -4.64 -11.43
C MET A 6 5.38 -4.16 -11.56
N ASP A 7 5.74 -3.04 -10.94
CA ASP A 7 7.14 -2.57 -10.99
C ASP A 7 8.06 -3.52 -10.22
N ILE A 8 7.54 -4.14 -9.15
CA ILE A 8 8.26 -5.17 -8.40
C ILE A 8 8.58 -6.44 -9.22
N ASP A 9 7.92 -6.68 -10.37
CA ASP A 9 8.29 -7.78 -11.27
C ASP A 9 9.63 -7.55 -11.97
N LYS A 10 10.12 -6.30 -11.99
CA LYS A 10 11.42 -5.92 -12.57
C LYS A 10 12.59 -6.14 -11.61
N LEU A 11 12.31 -6.58 -10.37
CA LEU A 11 13.32 -6.84 -9.36
C LEU A 11 14.12 -8.10 -9.64
N TYR A 12 15.21 -8.26 -8.90
CA TYR A 12 15.94 -9.51 -8.76
C TYR A 12 16.02 -9.88 -7.29
N CYS A 13 16.02 -11.18 -7.00
CA CYS A 13 16.25 -11.72 -5.67
C CYS A 13 17.74 -11.97 -5.44
N ILE A 14 18.25 -11.57 -4.28
CA ILE A 14 19.63 -11.82 -3.86
C ILE A 14 19.66 -13.15 -3.09
N GLY A 15 20.24 -14.18 -3.70
CA GLY A 15 20.49 -15.47 -3.07
C GLY A 15 21.91 -15.59 -2.50
N PRO A 16 22.23 -16.70 -1.81
CA PRO A 16 23.54 -16.93 -1.20
C PRO A 16 24.71 -16.97 -2.20
N ARG A 17 24.43 -17.27 -3.47
CA ARG A 17 25.45 -17.50 -4.52
C ARG A 17 25.24 -16.69 -5.79
N ALA A 18 24.07 -16.11 -5.99
CA ALA A 18 23.71 -15.43 -7.23
C ALA A 18 22.54 -14.46 -7.02
N VAL A 19 22.44 -13.49 -7.93
CA VAL A 19 21.26 -12.65 -8.12
C VAL A 19 20.44 -13.26 -9.25
N PHE A 20 19.16 -13.49 -9.04
CA PHE A 20 18.29 -14.16 -10.01
C PHE A 20 16.95 -13.43 -10.14
N PRO A 21 16.25 -13.53 -11.30
CA PRO A 21 14.97 -12.88 -11.50
C PRO A 21 13.92 -13.30 -10.47
N VAL A 22 12.92 -12.46 -10.27
CA VAL A 22 11.78 -12.76 -9.39
C VAL A 22 11.14 -14.11 -9.78
N PRO A 23 11.08 -15.11 -8.88
CA PRO A 23 10.50 -16.41 -9.18
C PRO A 23 8.96 -16.34 -9.24
N ASP A 24 8.33 -17.31 -9.91
CA ASP A 24 6.87 -17.31 -10.13
C ASP A 24 6.05 -17.31 -8.84
N TRP A 25 6.53 -17.97 -7.78
CA TRP A 25 5.86 -17.90 -6.48
C TRP A 25 5.85 -16.48 -5.91
N PHE A 26 6.90 -15.70 -6.14
CA PHE A 26 6.95 -14.33 -5.66
C PHE A 26 5.92 -13.50 -6.41
N LYS A 27 5.87 -13.63 -7.75
CA LYS A 27 4.89 -12.92 -8.58
C LYS A 27 3.45 -13.26 -8.16
N PHE A 28 3.17 -14.55 -7.97
CA PHE A 28 1.87 -15.03 -7.44
C PHE A 28 1.48 -14.33 -6.13
N PHE A 29 2.39 -14.25 -5.15
CA PHE A 29 2.09 -13.63 -3.87
C PHE A 29 2.02 -12.11 -3.93
N SER A 30 2.82 -11.45 -4.76
CA SER A 30 2.66 -10.02 -4.99
C SER A 30 1.33 -9.70 -5.66
N SER A 31 0.94 -10.48 -6.67
CA SER A 31 -0.36 -10.37 -7.35
C SER A 31 -1.52 -10.62 -6.39
N LEU A 32 -1.36 -11.56 -5.46
CA LEU A 32 -2.35 -11.82 -4.41
C LEU A 32 -2.50 -10.61 -3.45
N GLY A 33 -1.39 -9.97 -3.09
CA GLY A 33 -1.40 -8.72 -2.32
C GLY A 33 -2.10 -7.59 -3.09
N ALA A 34 -1.75 -7.42 -4.36
CA ALA A 34 -2.37 -6.44 -5.25
C ALA A 34 -3.88 -6.65 -5.40
N TYR A 35 -4.31 -7.91 -5.53
CA TYR A 35 -5.71 -8.28 -5.59
C TYR A 35 -6.47 -7.80 -4.35
N LEU A 36 -5.92 -7.98 -3.14
CA LEU A 36 -6.61 -7.60 -1.91
C LEU A 36 -6.72 -6.07 -1.72
N ILE A 37 -5.75 -5.30 -2.24
CA ILE A 37 -5.85 -3.82 -2.29
C ILE A 37 -6.89 -3.34 -3.30
N ARG A 38 -7.01 -4.02 -4.45
CA ARG A 38 -7.98 -3.68 -5.50
C ARG A 38 -9.39 -4.17 -5.17
N ASN A 39 -9.50 -5.29 -4.47
CA ASN A 39 -10.74 -5.98 -4.14
C ASN A 39 -10.88 -6.25 -2.64
N PRO A 40 -10.74 -5.23 -1.76
CA PRO A 40 -10.93 -5.42 -0.32
C PRO A 40 -12.38 -5.86 0.00
N GLY A 41 -13.30 -5.57 -0.92
CA GLY A 41 -14.73 -5.78 -0.78
C GLY A 41 -15.43 -4.55 -0.21
N ALA A 42 -16.77 -4.52 -0.28
CA ALA A 42 -17.58 -3.38 0.15
C ALA A 42 -17.67 -3.28 1.68
N LYS A 43 -18.23 -2.18 2.22
CA LYS A 43 -18.34 -1.95 3.68
C LYS A 43 -18.86 -3.15 4.48
N HIS A 44 -19.80 -3.93 3.93
CA HIS A 44 -20.34 -5.13 4.56
C HIS A 44 -19.80 -6.45 3.98
N HIS A 45 -19.14 -6.42 2.82
CA HIS A 45 -18.61 -7.60 2.16
C HIS A 45 -17.09 -7.64 2.24
N LYS A 46 -16.50 -8.40 3.16
CA LYS A 46 -15.04 -8.43 3.37
C LYS A 46 -14.41 -9.62 2.67
N THR A 47 -13.40 -9.36 1.84
CA THR A 47 -12.60 -10.42 1.20
C THR A 47 -11.61 -11.01 2.21
N HIS A 48 -11.65 -12.32 2.37
CA HIS A 48 -10.72 -13.08 3.20
C HIS A 48 -10.02 -14.15 2.38
N ILE A 49 -8.73 -14.36 2.66
CA ILE A 49 -7.88 -15.33 1.99
C ILE A 49 -7.11 -16.09 3.07
N ALA A 50 -7.10 -17.41 3.00
CA ALA A 50 -6.23 -18.27 3.80
C ALA A 50 -5.30 -19.03 2.87
N VAL A 51 -4.01 -19.02 3.19
CA VAL A 51 -2.96 -19.66 2.39
C VAL A 51 -2.18 -20.63 3.27
N SER A 52 -2.16 -21.90 2.87
CA SER A 52 -1.31 -22.92 3.48
C SER A 52 -0.01 -23.05 2.67
N LEU A 53 1.11 -22.88 3.35
CA LEU A 53 2.46 -22.90 2.77
C LEU A 53 3.26 -24.10 3.30
N PRO A 54 4.15 -24.69 2.47
CA PRO A 54 5.09 -25.70 2.93
C PRO A 54 6.17 -25.12 3.86
N GLY A 55 6.35 -23.80 3.87
CA GLY A 55 7.23 -23.03 4.75
C GLY A 55 6.92 -21.55 4.63
N ALA A 56 6.96 -20.78 5.71
CA ALA A 56 6.48 -19.39 5.73
C ALA A 56 7.58 -18.32 5.84
N ASN A 57 8.69 -18.48 5.12
CA ASN A 57 9.72 -17.44 5.10
C ASN A 57 9.49 -16.46 3.94
N PHE A 58 9.54 -15.16 4.23
CA PHE A 58 9.36 -14.01 3.32
C PHE A 58 8.01 -13.89 2.58
N VAL A 59 7.26 -14.97 2.34
CA VAL A 59 6.00 -14.95 1.58
C VAL A 59 4.99 -13.89 2.06
N PRO A 60 4.73 -13.72 3.38
CA PRO A 60 3.87 -12.64 3.84
C PRO A 60 4.40 -11.23 3.51
N LEU A 61 5.73 -11.03 3.55
CA LEU A 61 6.36 -9.76 3.17
C LEU A 61 6.34 -9.52 1.66
N VAL A 62 6.44 -10.58 0.85
CA VAL A 62 6.27 -10.50 -0.61
C VAL A 62 4.84 -10.07 -0.95
N THR A 63 3.86 -10.65 -0.25
CA THR A 63 2.45 -10.25 -0.39
C THR A 63 2.26 -8.78 0.01
N ALA A 64 2.85 -8.37 1.13
CA ALA A 64 2.84 -6.98 1.58
C ALA A 64 3.54 -6.03 0.58
N ALA A 65 4.62 -6.47 -0.07
CA ALA A 65 5.28 -5.71 -1.12
C ALA A 65 4.39 -5.55 -2.36
N GLY A 66 3.59 -6.56 -2.71
CA GLY A 66 2.59 -6.43 -3.78
C GLY A 66 1.48 -5.44 -3.45
N MET A 67 1.07 -5.35 -2.17
CA MET A 67 0.16 -4.30 -1.71
C MET A 67 0.81 -2.92 -1.88
N SER A 68 2.05 -2.74 -1.41
CA SER A 68 2.81 -1.49 -1.59
C SER A 68 2.97 -1.09 -3.05
N ASP A 69 3.36 -2.03 -3.91
CA ASP A 69 3.53 -1.78 -5.34
C ASP A 69 2.22 -1.27 -5.95
N THR A 70 1.09 -1.88 -5.58
CA THR A 70 -0.24 -1.43 -6.02
C THR A 70 -0.57 -0.02 -5.54
N ILE A 71 -0.12 0.36 -4.33
CA ILE A 71 -0.32 1.72 -3.79
C ILE A 71 0.55 2.73 -4.53
N PHE A 72 1.83 2.42 -4.79
CA PHE A 72 2.71 3.29 -5.58
C PHE A 72 2.29 3.40 -7.04
N ASN A 73 1.75 2.31 -7.60
CA ASN A 73 1.24 2.24 -8.95
C ASN A 73 -0.21 2.65 -9.07
N ARG A 74 -0.88 3.02 -7.97
CA ARG A 74 -2.20 3.65 -8.02
C ARG A 74 -2.01 5.02 -8.67
N GLY A 75 -2.07 5.05 -10.00
CA GLY A 75 -2.28 6.29 -10.72
C GLY A 75 -3.58 6.86 -10.19
N LEU A 76 -3.51 8.07 -9.61
CA LEU A 76 -4.74 8.81 -9.38
C LEU A 76 -5.37 8.97 -10.77
N LEU A 77 -6.54 8.37 -10.96
CA LEU A 77 -7.27 8.55 -12.21
C LEU A 77 -7.38 10.04 -12.44
N LYS A 78 -7.30 10.51 -13.69
CA LYS A 78 -7.45 11.94 -13.99
C LYS A 78 -8.67 12.52 -13.27
N GLN A 79 -9.76 11.75 -13.20
CA GLN A 79 -10.94 12.08 -12.43
C GLN A 79 -10.70 12.24 -10.92
N GLU A 80 -9.97 11.34 -10.25
CA GLU A 80 -9.63 11.48 -8.83
C GLU A 80 -8.75 12.71 -8.57
N ILE A 81 -7.81 13.02 -9.47
CA ILE A 81 -7.00 14.25 -9.39
C ILE A 81 -7.93 15.47 -9.49
N VAL A 82 -8.83 15.47 -10.48
CA VAL A 82 -9.78 16.55 -10.69
C VAL A 82 -10.70 16.70 -9.48
N GLU A 83 -11.36 15.64 -9.03
CA GLU A 83 -12.25 15.64 -7.86
C GLU A 83 -11.52 16.19 -6.62
N ARG A 84 -10.32 15.68 -6.35
CA ARG A 84 -9.47 16.14 -5.26
C ARG A 84 -9.18 17.64 -5.34
N ILE A 85 -8.76 18.13 -6.51
CA ILE A 85 -8.45 19.56 -6.69
C ILE A 85 -9.72 20.42 -6.62
N THR A 86 -10.82 19.97 -7.21
CA THR A 86 -12.10 20.70 -7.15
C THR A 86 -12.74 20.71 -5.77
N SER A 87 -12.33 19.79 -4.89
CA SER A 87 -12.76 19.75 -3.48
C SER A 87 -11.98 20.73 -2.57
N LEU A 88 -10.98 21.43 -3.12
CA LEU A 88 -10.18 22.38 -2.35
C LEU A 88 -11.00 23.58 -1.87
N THR A 89 -10.75 24.00 -0.63
CA THR A 89 -11.32 25.22 -0.05
C THR A 89 -10.28 26.33 -0.02
N GLU A 90 -10.72 27.58 -0.28
CA GLU A 90 -9.84 28.75 -0.21
C GLU A 90 -9.07 28.77 1.12
N GLY A 91 -7.77 29.05 1.06
CA GLY A 91 -6.90 29.08 2.25
C GLY A 91 -6.18 27.76 2.54
N GLN A 92 -6.49 26.66 1.84
CA GLN A 92 -5.77 25.41 2.02
C GLN A 92 -4.32 25.51 1.56
N THR A 93 -3.41 24.93 2.34
CA THR A 93 -1.99 24.90 2.00
C THR A 93 -1.75 23.85 0.92
N ILE A 94 -1.09 24.26 -0.16
CA ILE A 94 -0.72 23.42 -1.30
C ILE A 94 0.79 23.38 -1.40
N PHE A 95 1.33 22.20 -1.59
CA PHE A 95 2.74 22.01 -1.90
C PHE A 95 2.88 21.71 -3.38
N VAL A 96 3.71 22.50 -4.04
CA VAL A 96 4.06 22.29 -5.44
C VAL A 96 5.49 21.80 -5.46
N THR A 97 5.70 20.59 -5.96
CA THR A 97 7.05 20.03 -6.06
C THR A 97 7.56 20.19 -7.49
N ARG A 98 8.56 21.05 -7.69
CA ARG A 98 9.22 21.29 -8.98
C ARG A 98 10.67 20.84 -8.91
N GLU A 99 11.06 19.89 -9.75
CA GLU A 99 12.45 19.37 -9.86
C GLU A 99 13.09 18.94 -8.52
N ASN A 100 13.72 19.85 -7.79
CA ASN A 100 14.34 19.60 -6.48
C ASN A 100 13.83 20.53 -5.37
N ASN A 101 12.99 21.49 -5.70
CA ASN A 101 12.42 22.45 -4.74
C ASN A 101 10.95 22.15 -4.49
N ARG A 102 10.54 22.37 -3.25
CA ARG A 102 9.16 22.32 -2.82
C ARG A 102 8.75 23.70 -2.40
N GLU A 103 7.80 24.25 -3.12
CA GLU A 103 7.24 25.57 -2.88
C GLU A 103 5.91 25.42 -2.14
N ILE A 104 5.64 26.37 -1.23
CA ILE A 104 4.47 26.36 -0.37
C ILE A 104 3.54 27.47 -0.83
N TYR A 105 2.32 27.09 -1.15
CA TYR A 105 1.29 27.99 -1.64
C TYR A 105 0.03 27.89 -0.80
N THR A 106 -0.82 28.90 -0.95
CA THR A 106 -2.20 28.88 -0.46
C THR A 106 -3.15 28.81 -1.64
N PHE A 107 -4.05 27.83 -1.64
CA PHE A 107 -5.10 27.72 -2.64
C PHE A 107 -6.03 28.94 -2.59
N LYS A 108 -6.29 29.52 -3.75
CA LYS A 108 -7.25 30.62 -3.90
C LYS A 108 -8.54 30.13 -4.52
N ASP A 109 -8.47 29.73 -5.78
CA ASP A 109 -9.63 29.22 -6.51
C ASP A 109 -9.21 28.41 -7.74
N ILE A 110 -10.22 27.94 -8.46
CA ILE A 110 -10.09 27.35 -9.79
C ILE A 110 -10.76 28.30 -10.77
N THR A 111 -10.04 28.72 -11.80
CA THR A 111 -10.55 29.55 -12.88
C THR A 111 -10.64 28.74 -14.18
N MET A 112 -11.64 29.07 -15.00
CA MET A 112 -11.82 28.53 -16.35
C MET A 112 -11.70 29.62 -17.43
N HIS A 113 -11.39 30.86 -17.05
CA HIS A 113 -11.19 31.93 -18.02
C HIS A 113 -9.91 31.69 -18.82
N SER A 114 -9.88 32.10 -20.09
CA SER A 114 -8.71 31.98 -20.95
C SER A 114 -7.54 32.74 -20.34
N ILE A 115 -6.56 31.99 -19.81
CA ILE A 115 -5.29 32.53 -19.36
C ILE A 115 -4.33 32.47 -20.55
N PRO A 116 -3.55 33.52 -20.83
CA PRO A 116 -2.53 33.48 -21.88
C PRO A 116 -1.64 32.24 -21.72
N GLY A 117 -1.64 31.36 -22.73
CA GLY A 117 -0.91 30.08 -22.72
C GLY A 117 -1.67 28.84 -22.23
N PHE A 118 -2.89 29.00 -21.70
CA PHE A 118 -3.76 27.91 -21.20
C PHE A 118 -5.23 28.12 -21.60
N GLU A 119 -5.46 28.55 -22.84
CA GLU A 119 -6.72 29.16 -23.28
C GLU A 119 -7.97 28.25 -23.21
N ASN A 120 -7.80 26.94 -23.00
CA ASN A 120 -8.88 25.94 -22.94
C ASN A 120 -8.74 24.95 -21.77
N GLU A 121 -8.12 25.35 -20.66
CA GLU A 121 -7.85 24.44 -19.54
C GLU A 121 -8.19 25.06 -18.19
N ARG A 122 -8.76 24.26 -17.27
CA ARG A 122 -8.99 24.71 -15.90
C ARG A 122 -7.65 24.96 -15.23
N CYS A 123 -7.57 26.06 -14.50
CA CYS A 123 -6.34 26.45 -13.84
C CYS A 123 -6.60 26.66 -12.35
N VAL A 124 -5.73 26.10 -11.52
CA VAL A 124 -5.69 26.41 -10.09
C VAL A 124 -4.86 27.67 -9.90
N ARG A 125 -5.39 28.66 -9.17
CA ARG A 125 -4.62 29.83 -8.74
C ARG A 125 -4.14 29.65 -7.31
N LEU A 126 -2.85 29.88 -7.13
CA LEU A 126 -2.10 29.65 -5.91
C LEU A 126 -1.40 30.94 -5.49
N LEU A 127 -1.42 31.27 -4.20
CA LEU A 127 -0.72 32.42 -3.65
C LEU A 127 0.59 31.97 -2.99
N SER A 128 1.73 32.55 -3.36
CA SER A 128 3.02 32.29 -2.70
C SER A 128 2.91 32.67 -1.22
N THR A 129 3.51 31.84 -0.35
CA THR A 129 3.58 32.10 1.10
C THR A 129 4.95 32.62 1.55
N SER A 130 5.97 32.55 0.68
CA SER A 130 7.35 32.90 0.98
C SER A 130 7.74 34.32 0.59
N ASP A 131 6.97 34.95 -0.29
CA ASP A 131 7.33 36.26 -0.83
C ASP A 131 6.52 37.37 -0.16
N SER A 132 7.20 38.46 0.21
CA SER A 132 6.57 39.69 0.72
C SER A 132 5.58 40.32 -0.27
N GLU A 133 5.65 39.90 -1.54
CA GLU A 133 4.70 40.20 -2.58
C GLU A 133 3.89 38.92 -2.83
N ASN A 134 2.59 38.95 -2.55
CA ASN A 134 1.64 37.86 -2.73
C ASN A 134 1.53 37.43 -4.21
N LEU A 135 2.58 36.81 -4.76
CA LEU A 135 2.67 36.42 -6.16
C LEU A 135 1.69 35.28 -6.43
N MET A 136 0.88 35.48 -7.46
CA MET A 136 -0.13 34.52 -7.88
C MET A 136 0.44 33.60 -8.96
N THR A 137 0.58 32.32 -8.63
CA THR A 137 0.99 31.27 -9.55
C THR A 137 -0.25 30.56 -10.08
N THR A 138 -0.27 30.30 -11.39
CA THR A 138 -1.35 29.55 -12.06
C THR A 138 -0.84 28.19 -12.49
N ILE A 139 -1.57 27.12 -12.18
CA ILE A 139 -1.21 25.75 -12.56
C ILE A 139 -2.35 25.10 -13.36
N PRO A 140 -2.10 24.72 -14.62
CA PRO A 140 -3.11 24.11 -15.50
C PRO A 140 -3.45 22.67 -15.08
N GLU A 141 -4.64 22.20 -15.47
CA GLU A 141 -5.20 20.88 -15.14
C GLU A 141 -4.24 19.71 -15.43
N ARG A 142 -3.53 19.75 -16.56
CA ARG A 142 -2.52 18.76 -16.97
C ARG A 142 -1.36 18.61 -15.99
N SER A 143 -1.13 19.60 -15.14
CA SER A 143 -0.06 19.60 -14.14
C SER A 143 -0.57 19.34 -12.72
N TRP A 144 -1.88 19.07 -12.54
CA TRP A 144 -2.46 18.88 -11.21
C TRP A 144 -1.96 17.64 -10.45
N SER A 145 -1.36 16.66 -11.14
CA SER A 145 -0.70 15.52 -10.49
C SER A 145 0.45 15.95 -9.59
N GLN A 146 1.09 17.09 -9.88
CA GLN A 146 2.22 17.62 -9.12
C GLN A 146 1.80 18.38 -7.85
N LEU A 147 0.50 18.61 -7.67
CA LEU A 147 -0.06 19.31 -6.52
C LEU A 147 -0.30 18.33 -5.37
N GLN A 148 0.35 18.58 -4.24
CA GLN A 148 0.08 17.87 -3.00
C GLN A 148 -0.69 18.78 -2.04
N ILE A 149 -1.85 18.31 -1.58
CA ILE A 149 -2.66 19.05 -0.61
C ILE A 149 -2.11 18.80 0.78
N ALA A 150 -1.93 19.85 1.56
CA ALA A 150 -1.56 19.68 2.95
C ALA A 150 -2.69 18.97 3.71
N SER A 151 -2.33 18.02 4.57
CA SER A 151 -3.30 17.41 5.48
C SER A 151 -3.92 18.50 6.37
N ASN A 152 -5.22 18.37 6.63
CA ASN A 152 -5.92 19.22 7.60
C ASN A 152 -5.50 18.85 9.05
N ASP A 153 -4.96 17.65 9.26
CA ASP A 153 -4.38 17.23 10.53
C ASP A 153 -3.03 17.93 10.74
N GLN A 154 -2.93 18.68 11.84
CA GLN A 154 -1.76 19.49 12.20
C GLN A 154 -0.48 18.66 12.40
N GLN A 155 -0.59 17.42 12.88
CA GLN A 155 0.57 16.55 13.07
C GLN A 155 1.18 16.16 11.72
N TYR A 156 0.33 15.75 10.77
CA TYR A 156 0.77 15.42 9.42
C TYR A 156 1.19 16.65 8.64
N LYS A 157 0.46 17.77 8.75
CA LYS A 157 0.82 19.04 8.13
C LYS A 157 2.23 19.49 8.52
N ARG A 158 2.60 19.42 9.80
CA ARG A 158 3.96 19.77 10.27
C ARG A 158 5.04 18.86 9.67
N LYS A 159 4.78 17.57 9.53
CA LYS A 159 5.70 16.62 8.88
C LYS A 159 5.83 16.90 7.39
N GLN A 160 4.70 17.13 6.72
CA GLN A 160 4.69 17.56 5.33
C GLN A 160 5.54 18.82 5.13
N MET A 161 5.40 19.84 5.97
CA MET A 161 6.17 21.10 5.84
C MET A 161 7.69 20.91 5.92
N LYS A 162 8.20 19.88 6.62
CA LYS A 162 9.64 19.61 6.76
C LYS A 162 10.30 18.96 5.54
N GLY A 163 9.51 18.61 4.52
CA GLY A 163 10.00 17.98 3.29
C GLY A 163 9.71 16.49 3.24
N PHE A 164 9.19 16.02 2.10
CA PHE A 164 9.01 14.59 1.83
C PHE A 164 10.30 13.98 1.33
N GLY A 165 10.91 13.15 2.18
CA GLY A 165 11.95 12.23 1.74
C GLY A 165 11.40 10.82 1.76
N PHE A 166 11.10 10.23 0.61
CA PHE A 166 11.28 8.78 0.50
C PHE A 166 12.79 8.54 0.72
N GLY A 167 13.16 8.08 1.91
CA GLY A 167 14.56 7.97 2.33
C GLY A 167 15.35 6.94 1.52
N SER A 168 14.66 6.02 0.87
CA SER A 168 15.26 4.93 0.11
C SER A 168 15.59 5.34 -1.33
N SER A 169 16.88 5.32 -1.68
CA SER A 169 17.35 5.45 -3.07
C SER A 169 16.83 4.32 -3.95
N PHE A 170 16.73 3.10 -3.40
CA PHE A 170 16.16 1.93 -4.07
C PHE A 170 14.71 2.19 -4.50
N LEU A 171 13.88 2.70 -3.57
CA LEU A 171 12.48 3.02 -3.87
C LEU A 171 12.35 4.13 -4.92
N LYS A 172 13.17 5.19 -4.81
CA LYS A 172 13.21 6.30 -5.78
C LYS A 172 13.57 5.82 -7.18
N GLU A 173 14.53 4.92 -7.28
CA GLU A 173 14.98 4.35 -8.55
C GLU A 173 13.92 3.43 -9.18
N LEU A 174 13.20 2.67 -8.35
CA LEU A 174 12.19 1.72 -8.82
C LEU A 174 10.94 2.41 -9.36
N TYR A 175 10.36 3.35 -8.60
CA TYR A 175 9.06 3.96 -8.92
C TYR A 175 9.15 5.36 -9.54
N GLY A 176 10.29 6.04 -9.40
CA GLY A 176 10.44 7.42 -9.81
C GLY A 176 9.68 8.41 -8.91
N LYS A 177 10.01 9.70 -9.05
CA LYS A 177 9.50 10.74 -8.16
C LYS A 177 7.97 10.92 -8.23
N GLU A 178 7.39 10.82 -9.42
CA GLU A 178 5.97 11.11 -9.65
C GLU A 178 5.05 10.12 -8.92
N LYS A 179 5.27 8.81 -9.10
CA LYS A 179 4.50 7.75 -8.42
C LYS A 179 4.57 7.87 -6.90
N LEU A 180 5.77 8.13 -6.41
CA LEU A 180 6.04 8.32 -4.98
C LEU A 180 5.30 9.54 -4.42
N LEU A 181 5.34 10.69 -5.09
CA LEU A 181 4.59 11.88 -4.67
C LEU A 181 3.08 11.67 -4.74
N ASN A 182 2.60 10.88 -5.71
CA ASN A 182 1.19 10.55 -5.85
C ASN A 182 0.69 9.71 -4.67
N ALA A 183 1.42 8.66 -4.30
CA ALA A 183 1.12 7.82 -3.13
C ALA A 183 1.16 8.62 -1.81
N ALA A 184 2.08 9.59 -1.70
CA ALA A 184 2.25 10.44 -0.52
C ALA A 184 1.10 11.44 -0.25
N ASN A 185 0.05 11.46 -1.08
CA ASN A 185 -1.05 12.42 -0.94
C ASN A 185 -2.12 12.01 0.09
N LYS A 186 -2.18 10.73 0.50
CA LYS A 186 -3.12 10.24 1.54
C LYS A 186 -2.33 9.78 2.77
N TYR A 187 -2.62 10.33 3.94
CA TYR A 187 -1.93 10.05 5.22
C TYR A 187 -2.71 9.04 6.06
N THR A 188 -3.01 7.90 5.46
CA THR A 188 -3.73 6.82 6.13
C THR A 188 -2.94 5.53 5.95
N ALA A 189 -2.99 4.66 6.96
CA ALA A 189 -2.50 3.31 6.77
C ALA A 189 -3.42 2.60 5.76
N GLU A 190 -2.87 2.23 4.60
CA GLU A 190 -3.60 1.52 3.56
C GLU A 190 -3.65 0.01 3.83
N PHE A 191 -2.69 -0.54 4.57
CA PHE A 191 -2.74 -1.92 5.07
C PHE A 191 -1.93 -2.12 6.35
N TYR A 192 -2.18 -3.25 7.01
CA TYR A 192 -1.55 -3.62 8.28
C TYR A 192 -0.89 -5.00 8.19
N VAL A 193 0.24 -5.16 8.87
CA VAL A 193 0.95 -6.44 9.00
C VAL A 193 0.97 -6.83 10.47
N ILE A 194 0.38 -7.97 10.81
CA ILE A 194 0.27 -8.47 12.18
C ILE A 194 1.17 -9.69 12.36
N GLY A 195 2.06 -9.63 13.34
CA GLY A 195 2.97 -10.73 13.65
C GLY A 195 4.00 -10.38 14.71
N ASN A 196 5.02 -11.23 14.83
CA ASN A 196 6.12 -10.98 15.75
C ASN A 196 7.00 -9.84 15.20
N ASN A 197 7.01 -8.69 15.89
CA ASN A 197 7.75 -7.50 15.48
C ASN A 197 9.25 -7.76 15.23
N ALA A 198 9.90 -8.54 16.09
CA ALA A 198 11.32 -8.86 15.95
C ALA A 198 11.58 -9.66 14.67
N LYS A 199 10.74 -10.66 14.39
CA LYS A 199 10.83 -11.48 13.17
C LYS A 199 10.52 -10.66 11.91
N ILE A 200 9.50 -9.81 11.93
CA ILE A 200 9.17 -8.92 10.80
C ILE A 200 10.34 -7.97 10.54
N LEU A 201 10.92 -7.36 11.58
CA LEU A 201 12.05 -6.44 11.44
C LEU A 201 13.30 -7.15 10.90
N GLU A 202 13.60 -8.34 11.42
CA GLU A 202 14.72 -9.16 10.96
C GLU A 202 14.57 -9.52 9.48
N LEU A 203 13.41 -10.02 9.06
CA LEU A 203 13.17 -10.40 7.67
C LEU A 203 13.12 -9.18 6.75
N SER A 204 12.51 -8.10 7.19
CA SER A 204 12.28 -6.92 6.34
C SER A 204 13.52 -6.07 6.10
N THR A 205 14.54 -6.15 6.96
CA THR A 205 15.79 -5.37 6.84
C THR A 205 16.90 -6.11 6.10
N ARG A 206 16.74 -7.38 5.76
CA ARG A 206 17.71 -8.15 4.97
C ARG A 206 17.74 -7.66 3.52
N GLU A 207 18.95 -7.42 3.00
CA GLU A 207 19.19 -7.15 1.57
C GLU A 207 18.84 -8.41 0.76
N THR A 208 17.61 -8.45 0.27
CA THR A 208 17.04 -9.61 -0.43
C THR A 208 16.61 -9.27 -1.86
N LEU A 209 16.62 -7.98 -2.20
CA LEU A 209 16.13 -7.46 -3.47
C LEU A 209 17.23 -6.64 -4.16
N SER A 210 17.24 -6.63 -5.47
CA SER A 210 18.11 -5.79 -6.28
C SER A 210 17.35 -5.22 -7.49
N TYR A 211 17.70 -4.00 -7.87
CA TYR A 211 17.21 -3.34 -9.06
C TYR A 211 18.33 -2.47 -9.62
N ARG A 212 18.71 -2.70 -10.88
CA ARG A 212 19.91 -2.10 -11.48
C ARG A 212 21.14 -2.38 -10.61
N SER A 213 21.88 -1.36 -10.20
CA SER A 213 23.05 -1.47 -9.30
C SER A 213 22.68 -1.34 -7.82
N LEU A 214 21.43 -1.09 -7.48
CA LEU A 214 20.99 -0.88 -6.11
C LEU A 214 20.55 -2.19 -5.45
N LYS A 215 20.87 -2.31 -4.17
CA LYS A 215 20.32 -3.33 -3.28
C LYS A 215 19.21 -2.72 -2.45
N GLY A 216 18.21 -3.54 -2.15
CA GLY A 216 17.03 -3.16 -1.41
C GLY A 216 16.57 -4.24 -0.45
N THR A 217 15.69 -3.82 0.45
CA THR A 217 15.08 -4.62 1.51
C THR A 217 13.56 -4.57 1.34
N PHE A 218 12.82 -5.53 1.91
CA PHE A 218 11.35 -5.41 1.91
C PHE A 218 10.89 -4.16 2.63
N ALA A 219 11.60 -3.74 3.68
CA ALA A 219 11.24 -2.55 4.42
C ALA A 219 11.40 -1.25 3.61
N ASP A 220 12.24 -1.22 2.57
CA ASP A 220 12.25 -0.11 1.60
C ASP A 220 10.90 -0.02 0.89
N LEU A 221 10.35 -1.15 0.45
CA LEU A 221 9.07 -1.24 -0.27
C LEU A 221 7.85 -1.03 0.64
N LEU A 222 7.91 -1.50 1.89
CA LEU A 222 6.74 -1.46 2.79
C LEU A 222 6.42 -0.06 3.30
N CYS A 223 7.41 0.82 3.44
CA CYS A 223 7.25 2.15 4.03
C CYS A 223 6.38 2.12 5.30
N PHE A 224 6.78 1.32 6.30
CA PHE A 224 5.99 1.18 7.52
C PHE A 224 6.26 2.30 8.52
N LYS A 225 5.23 2.63 9.33
CA LYS A 225 5.30 3.66 10.38
C LYS A 225 6.53 3.50 11.27
N GLY A 226 7.34 4.55 11.37
CA GLY A 226 8.54 4.58 12.21
C GLY A 226 9.86 4.21 11.52
N LYS A 227 9.87 4.02 10.19
CA LYS A 227 11.10 3.74 9.43
C LYS A 227 11.35 4.73 8.29
N GLN A 228 12.58 5.27 8.21
CA GLN A 228 13.23 5.95 7.06
C GLN A 228 12.51 7.14 6.38
N SER A 229 11.25 7.42 6.65
CA SER A 229 10.47 8.52 6.08
C SER A 229 9.38 8.97 7.06
N ASP A 230 8.97 10.23 6.95
CA ASP A 230 7.75 10.75 7.58
C ASP A 230 6.47 10.23 6.90
N TYR A 231 6.57 9.72 5.66
CA TYR A 231 5.50 9.03 4.97
C TYR A 231 5.49 7.53 5.31
N TYR A 232 4.29 7.01 5.56
CA TYR A 232 4.04 5.58 5.63
C TYR A 232 2.65 5.29 5.05
N HIS A 233 2.50 4.12 4.44
CA HIS A 233 1.21 3.58 4.04
C HIS A 233 0.93 2.22 4.69
N SER A 234 1.91 1.66 5.41
CA SER A 234 1.73 0.42 6.17
C SER A 234 2.07 0.59 7.65
N VAL A 235 1.48 -0.26 8.48
CA VAL A 235 1.76 -0.30 9.92
C VAL A 235 1.97 -1.74 10.36
N ILE A 236 3.05 -1.97 11.11
CA ILE A 236 3.34 -3.25 11.75
C ILE A 236 2.70 -3.25 13.14
N ILE A 237 1.93 -4.29 13.45
CA ILE A 237 1.28 -4.51 14.74
C ILE A 237 1.79 -5.80 15.34
N SER A 238 2.20 -5.73 16.61
CA SER A 238 2.63 -6.90 17.37
C SER A 238 1.46 -7.86 17.56
N ASN A 239 1.71 -9.15 17.38
CA ASN A 239 0.75 -10.19 17.76
C ASN A 239 0.72 -10.46 19.28
N VAL A 240 1.66 -9.91 20.07
CA VAL A 240 1.72 -10.03 21.52
C VAL A 240 1.32 -8.70 22.18
N GLY A 241 0.46 -8.78 23.20
CA GLY A 241 -0.06 -7.64 23.95
C GLY A 241 -1.37 -7.07 23.39
N LYS A 242 -2.07 -6.24 24.17
CA LYS A 242 -3.10 -5.33 23.65
C LYS A 242 -2.36 -4.07 23.21
N GLY A 243 -2.10 -3.92 21.91
CA GLY A 243 -1.43 -2.74 21.39
C GLY A 243 -2.37 -1.53 21.44
N THR A 244 -1.83 -0.36 21.76
CA THR A 244 -2.52 0.94 21.64
C THR A 244 -3.00 1.26 20.21
N ASN A 245 -2.54 0.50 19.20
CA ASN A 245 -2.85 0.73 17.79
C ASN A 245 -4.02 -0.11 17.25
N GLU A 246 -4.65 -0.98 18.05
CA GLU A 246 -5.72 -1.88 17.57
C GLU A 246 -7.09 -1.21 17.49
N GLU A 247 -7.35 -0.22 18.35
CA GLU A 247 -8.60 0.55 18.36
C GLU A 247 -8.64 1.62 17.26
N GLU A 248 -7.51 1.91 16.62
CA GLU A 248 -7.32 2.92 15.58
C GLU A 248 -7.15 2.34 14.17
N LEU A 249 -7.50 1.06 13.96
CA LEU A 249 -7.42 0.43 12.65
C LEU A 249 -8.46 1.04 11.71
N GLU A 250 -8.01 1.53 10.56
CA GLU A 250 -8.89 2.04 9.52
C GLU A 250 -9.83 0.90 9.05
N PRO A 251 -11.16 1.08 9.13
CA PRO A 251 -12.10 0.09 8.64
C PRO A 251 -11.85 -0.18 7.15
N ASN A 252 -12.00 -1.44 6.74
CA ASN A 252 -11.78 -1.90 5.36
C ASN A 252 -10.32 -1.91 4.86
N ALA A 253 -9.34 -1.44 5.63
CA ALA A 253 -7.93 -1.59 5.27
C ALA A 253 -7.51 -3.08 5.38
N PRO A 254 -6.88 -3.68 4.35
CA PRO A 254 -6.43 -5.06 4.40
C PRO A 254 -5.44 -5.36 5.53
N ILE A 255 -5.54 -6.57 6.07
CA ILE A 255 -4.67 -7.09 7.13
C ILE A 255 -3.94 -8.34 6.68
N ILE A 256 -2.62 -8.38 6.86
CA ILE A 256 -1.80 -9.57 6.68
C ILE A 256 -1.50 -10.17 8.05
N PHE A 257 -1.96 -11.40 8.29
CA PHE A 257 -1.53 -12.20 9.44
C PHE A 257 -0.35 -13.06 9.01
N MET A 258 0.83 -12.79 9.57
CA MET A 258 2.11 -13.42 9.19
C MET A 258 2.13 -14.94 9.41
N ASP A 259 1.37 -15.43 10.39
CA ASP A 259 1.28 -16.84 10.78
C ASP A 259 -0.01 -17.15 11.56
N ALA A 260 -0.25 -18.43 11.85
CA ALA A 260 -1.42 -18.89 12.61
C ALA A 260 -1.53 -18.21 13.99
N LEU A 261 -0.42 -18.05 14.72
CA LEU A 261 -0.41 -17.41 16.03
C LEU A 261 -0.83 -15.94 15.95
N SER A 262 -0.37 -15.22 14.93
CA SER A 262 -0.76 -13.83 14.69
C SER A 262 -2.26 -13.69 14.44
N TYR A 263 -2.86 -14.64 13.73
CA TYR A 263 -4.31 -14.69 13.53
C TYR A 263 -5.05 -15.01 14.82
N LEU A 264 -4.70 -16.09 15.51
CA LEU A 264 -5.40 -16.53 16.74
C LEU A 264 -5.44 -15.42 17.80
N ASN A 265 -4.35 -14.67 17.95
CA ASN A 265 -4.28 -13.58 18.92
C ASN A 265 -5.11 -12.35 18.55
N LYS A 266 -5.50 -12.18 17.27
CA LYS A 266 -6.08 -10.94 16.71
C LYS A 266 -7.21 -11.21 15.69
N ALA A 267 -7.87 -12.37 15.79
CA ALA A 267 -8.86 -12.82 14.81
C ALA A 267 -10.06 -11.87 14.70
N ASN A 268 -10.40 -11.20 15.80
CA ASN A 268 -11.45 -10.17 15.87
C ASN A 268 -11.24 -9.05 14.83
N LEU A 269 -10.00 -8.71 14.46
CA LEU A 269 -9.72 -7.68 13.47
C LEU A 269 -10.19 -8.08 12.06
N SER A 270 -10.16 -9.38 11.75
CA SER A 270 -10.69 -9.89 10.47
C SER A 270 -12.22 -9.79 10.36
N SER A 271 -12.94 -9.41 11.42
CA SER A 271 -14.39 -9.19 11.31
C SER A 271 -14.75 -7.84 10.66
N LYS A 272 -13.85 -6.85 10.78
CA LYS A 272 -14.04 -5.48 10.29
C LYS A 272 -13.22 -5.18 9.04
N ASN A 273 -12.23 -6.01 8.74
CA ASN A 273 -11.22 -5.75 7.74
C ASN A 273 -11.01 -6.97 6.83
N PRO A 274 -10.77 -6.75 5.52
CA PRO A 274 -10.31 -7.81 4.63
C PRO A 274 -9.00 -8.37 5.15
N SER A 275 -8.75 -9.66 4.94
CA SER A 275 -7.54 -10.25 5.49
C SER A 275 -6.95 -11.36 4.63
N ILE A 276 -5.63 -11.52 4.77
CA ILE A 276 -4.92 -12.71 4.33
C ILE A 276 -4.23 -13.37 5.51
N ILE A 277 -4.43 -14.67 5.65
CA ILE A 277 -3.97 -15.49 6.77
C ILE A 277 -2.97 -16.52 6.23
N PHE A 278 -1.72 -16.43 6.67
CA PHE A 278 -0.70 -17.41 6.32
C PHE A 278 -0.64 -18.53 7.36
N LEU A 279 -0.71 -19.77 6.87
CA LEU A 279 -0.58 -20.99 7.66
C LEU A 279 0.69 -21.71 7.20
N ASN A 280 1.54 -22.09 8.14
CA ASN A 280 2.77 -22.81 7.84
C ASN A 280 2.62 -24.28 8.23
N ARG A 281 2.73 -25.20 7.28
CA ARG A 281 2.61 -26.65 7.51
C ARG A 281 3.70 -27.21 8.42
N THR A 282 4.84 -26.53 8.53
CA THR A 282 5.92 -26.93 9.42
C THR A 282 5.83 -26.29 10.80
N ASP A 283 4.79 -25.49 11.08
CA ASP A 283 4.61 -24.92 12.42
C ASP A 283 4.27 -26.03 13.41
N ALA A 284 4.95 -26.03 14.55
CA ALA A 284 4.76 -27.07 15.56
C ALA A 284 3.51 -26.77 16.39
N GLY A 285 2.58 -27.73 16.43
CA GLY A 285 1.38 -27.70 17.28
C GLY A 285 0.06 -27.57 16.53
N ASP A 286 -1.04 -27.67 17.28
CA ASP A 286 -2.42 -27.72 16.74
C ASP A 286 -2.96 -26.36 16.27
N ARG A 287 -2.13 -25.31 16.26
CA ARG A 287 -2.55 -23.93 15.93
C ARG A 287 -3.16 -23.81 14.54
N ASN A 288 -2.58 -24.47 13.53
CA ASN A 288 -3.15 -24.47 12.18
C ASN A 288 -4.56 -25.09 12.18
N SER A 289 -4.75 -26.16 12.97
CA SER A 289 -6.05 -26.83 13.12
C SER A 289 -7.07 -25.90 13.78
N GLU A 290 -6.67 -25.14 14.81
CA GLU A 290 -7.51 -24.13 15.46
C GLU A 290 -7.95 -23.04 14.47
N VAL A 291 -7.02 -22.51 13.65
CA VAL A 291 -7.36 -21.51 12.62
C VAL A 291 -8.32 -22.08 11.59
N VAL A 292 -8.09 -23.32 11.13
CA VAL A 292 -8.99 -23.99 10.18
C VAL A 292 -10.38 -24.19 10.77
N LEU A 293 -10.50 -24.55 12.04
CA LEU A 293 -11.79 -24.67 12.73
C LEU A 293 -12.50 -23.32 12.85
N ASP A 294 -11.77 -22.25 13.19
CA ASP A 294 -12.35 -20.91 13.26
C ASP A 294 -12.83 -20.42 11.89
N ILE A 295 -12.04 -20.60 10.83
CA ILE A 295 -12.45 -20.26 9.46
C ILE A 295 -13.70 -21.06 9.07
N LYS A 296 -13.71 -22.39 9.31
CA LYS A 296 -14.89 -23.23 9.05
C LYS A 296 -16.13 -22.68 9.75
N ARG A 297 -16.02 -22.38 11.05
CA ARG A 297 -17.11 -21.80 11.83
C ARG A 297 -17.61 -20.50 11.20
N ARG A 298 -16.73 -19.55 10.91
CA ARG A 298 -17.09 -18.26 10.29
C ARG A 298 -17.80 -18.43 8.95
N THR A 299 -17.32 -19.33 8.10
CA THR A 299 -17.91 -19.59 6.77
C THR A 299 -19.26 -20.31 6.84
N LEU A 300 -19.58 -20.99 7.94
CA LEU A 300 -20.87 -21.66 8.16
C LEU A 300 -21.90 -20.75 8.85
N GLU A 301 -21.45 -19.91 9.78
CA GLU A 301 -22.32 -19.02 10.57
C GLU A 301 -22.76 -17.76 9.81
N LYS A 302 -21.97 -17.31 8.83
CA LYS A 302 -22.25 -16.12 8.03
C LYS A 302 -22.65 -16.47 6.61
N GLU A 303 -23.45 -15.61 5.98
CA GLU A 303 -23.71 -15.70 4.54
C GLU A 303 -22.39 -15.45 3.79
N THR A 304 -21.85 -16.51 3.18
CA THR A 304 -20.49 -16.53 2.66
C THR A 304 -20.47 -16.92 1.18
N GLU A 305 -19.75 -16.15 0.37
CA GLU A 305 -19.46 -16.48 -1.04
C GLU A 305 -18.03 -17.00 -1.15
N PHE A 306 -17.84 -18.24 -1.61
CA PHE A 306 -16.49 -18.76 -1.91
C PHE A 306 -16.02 -18.25 -3.27
N ILE A 307 -14.88 -17.56 -3.28
CA ILE A 307 -14.35 -16.86 -4.46
C ILE A 307 -12.95 -17.35 -4.88
N THR A 308 -12.43 -18.43 -4.30
CA THR A 308 -11.09 -18.99 -4.59
C THR A 308 -10.75 -19.02 -6.08
N LYS A 309 -11.65 -19.58 -6.90
CA LYS A 309 -11.43 -19.69 -8.35
C LYS A 309 -11.38 -18.31 -9.02
N SER A 310 -12.28 -17.41 -8.65
CA SER A 310 -12.29 -16.04 -9.17
C SER A 310 -11.02 -15.28 -8.79
N VAL A 311 -10.49 -15.47 -7.57
CA VAL A 311 -9.21 -14.90 -7.16
C VAL A 311 -8.11 -15.41 -8.07
N ILE A 312 -7.94 -16.73 -8.18
CA ILE A 312 -6.89 -17.36 -9.01
C ILE A 312 -6.99 -16.91 -10.48
N ASP A 313 -8.20 -16.93 -11.05
CA ASP A 313 -8.43 -16.52 -12.44
C ASP A 313 -8.06 -15.04 -12.66
N SER A 314 -8.29 -14.17 -11.66
CA SER A 314 -7.95 -12.75 -11.72
C SER A 314 -6.44 -12.44 -11.62
N LEU A 315 -5.63 -13.39 -11.14
CA LEU A 315 -4.16 -13.24 -11.10
C LEU A 315 -3.51 -13.45 -12.49
N GLY A 316 -4.30 -13.69 -13.55
CA GLY A 316 -3.85 -13.47 -14.93
C GLY A 316 -3.17 -14.65 -15.63
N GLY A 317 -3.56 -15.90 -15.37
CA GLY A 317 -3.28 -17.06 -16.24
C GLY A 317 -1.82 -17.53 -16.38
N MET A 318 -0.81 -16.69 -16.12
CA MET A 318 0.60 -17.07 -16.03
C MET A 318 0.98 -17.58 -14.64
N GLU A 319 0.20 -17.25 -13.61
CA GLU A 319 0.45 -17.62 -12.23
C GLU A 319 -0.55 -18.69 -11.78
N LYS A 320 -0.34 -19.94 -12.23
CA LYS A 320 -1.00 -21.07 -11.58
C LYS A 320 -0.59 -21.06 -10.11
N CYS A 321 -1.54 -21.39 -9.21
CA CYS A 321 -1.24 -21.59 -7.80
C CYS A 321 0.02 -22.47 -7.67
N PRO A 322 1.12 -21.97 -7.08
CA PRO A 322 2.38 -22.70 -7.09
C PRO A 322 2.24 -24.07 -6.40
N ASN A 323 3.01 -25.05 -6.85
CA ASN A 323 2.97 -26.40 -6.30
C ASN A 323 3.21 -26.39 -4.78
N GLY A 324 2.39 -27.15 -4.05
CA GLY A 324 2.49 -27.26 -2.59
C GLY A 324 1.81 -26.13 -1.81
N ILE A 325 1.15 -25.20 -2.50
CA ILE A 325 0.37 -24.11 -1.90
C ILE A 325 -1.12 -24.43 -2.02
N GLU A 326 -1.85 -24.28 -0.92
CA GLU A 326 -3.33 -24.34 -0.92
C GLU A 326 -3.88 -22.96 -0.57
N LEU A 327 -4.93 -22.56 -1.27
CA LEU A 327 -5.58 -21.27 -1.11
C LEU A 327 -7.08 -21.45 -0.96
N LEU A 328 -7.66 -20.80 0.05
CA LEU A 328 -9.10 -20.65 0.23
C LEU A 328 -9.41 -19.16 0.29
N ALA A 329 -10.34 -18.68 -0.53
CA ALA A 329 -10.80 -17.29 -0.48
C ALA A 329 -12.32 -17.23 -0.41
N TRP A 330 -12.83 -16.30 0.39
CA TRP A 330 -14.25 -16.10 0.59
C TRP A 330 -14.59 -14.62 0.83
N ARG A 331 -15.87 -14.27 0.70
CA ARG A 331 -16.44 -13.00 1.11
C ARG A 331 -17.52 -13.23 2.14
N GLU A 332 -17.36 -12.63 3.31
CA GLU A 332 -18.40 -12.60 4.34
C GLU A 332 -19.34 -11.45 4.04
N LYS A 333 -20.67 -11.69 4.01
CA LYS A 333 -21.69 -10.65 3.91
C LYS A 333 -22.12 -10.07 5.25
#